data_AF-A0A4R2CCY5-F1
#
_entry.id   AF-A0A4R2CCY5-F1
#
_cell.length_a   1.000
_cell.length_b   1.000
_cell.length_c   1.000
_cell.angle_alpha   90.00
_cell.angle_beta   90.00
_cell.angle_gamma   90.00
#
_symmetry.space_group_name_H-M   'P 1'
#
loop_
_entity.id
_entity.type
_entity.pdbx_description
1 polymer ?
#
loop_
_entity_poly.entity_id
_entity_poly.type
_entity_poly.pdbx_seq_one_letter_code
_entity_poly.pdbx_strand_id
1 'polypeptide(L)'
;MLSVHSGHRADYLTGAVASGRENYYTGAVAAGEPPGRWFGKGAEALGLSGEVGTQDMTALYERFIDPRDEAFREPSRWDEAATLGHTGRAYKSEEQVYADALAKEPGASPERRAELRALAGKAVRKNVSFHDATFSPVKSVTVLHTAFEAQEVQARTAAEAARGALAEAHRTGDREAVHRYRGAVRQAEREAVQWGQHRQAVEDAIWAGNTRGAELSAGQGRLYPCRALRWSRWPVGRRARVGDCVVLPARFTRA
;
A
#
# COMPACT_ATOMS: atom_id res chain seq x y z
N MET A 1 14.55 -6.92 1.85
CA MET A 1 14.37 -6.84 3.31
C MET A 1 12.88 -6.75 3.60
N LEU A 2 12.38 -7.40 4.66
CA LEU A 2 11.00 -7.26 5.12
C LEU A 2 11.01 -6.52 6.45
N SER A 3 10.21 -5.48 6.59
CA SER A 3 9.96 -4.79 7.87
C SER A 3 8.48 -4.92 8.24
N VAL A 4 8.17 -4.95 9.54
CA VAL A 4 6.80 -5.09 10.04
C VAL A 4 6.54 -4.02 11.09
N HIS A 5 5.45 -3.28 10.91
CA HIS A 5 5.02 -2.22 11.81
C HIS A 5 3.56 -2.42 12.21
N SER A 6 3.17 -1.97 13.40
CA SER A 6 1.77 -1.91 13.79
C SER A 6 1.13 -0.60 13.32
N GLY A 7 -0.04 -0.69 12.71
CA GLY A 7 -0.85 0.45 12.27
C GLY A 7 -2.09 0.66 13.14
N HIS A 8 -2.53 1.91 13.20
CA HIS A 8 -3.69 2.33 14.00
C HIS A 8 -4.74 3.12 13.21
N ARG A 9 -4.42 3.56 11.99
CA ARG A 9 -5.32 4.28 11.08
C ARG A 9 -5.03 3.89 9.65
N ALA A 10 -6.07 3.64 8.87
CA ALA A 10 -6.02 3.17 7.51
C ALA A 10 -5.67 4.29 6.51
N ASP A 11 -6.01 5.54 6.84
CA ASP A 11 -5.72 6.71 6.01
C ASP A 11 -4.23 6.88 5.68
N TYR A 12 -3.35 6.46 6.59
CA TYR A 12 -1.91 6.40 6.36
C TYR A 12 -1.53 5.58 5.13
N LEU A 13 -2.27 4.52 4.82
CA LEU A 13 -2.01 3.64 3.67
C LEU A 13 -2.58 4.20 2.36
N THR A 14 -3.64 5.00 2.42
CA THR A 14 -4.40 5.44 1.24
C THR A 14 -4.21 6.91 0.89
N GLY A 15 -3.62 7.72 1.78
CA GLY A 15 -3.38 9.14 1.57
C GLY A 15 -2.40 9.44 0.42
N ALA A 16 -1.38 8.60 0.24
CA ALA A 16 -0.36 8.77 -0.81
C ALA A 16 -0.88 8.45 -2.23
N VAL A 17 -1.94 7.65 -2.34
CA VAL A 17 -2.64 7.40 -3.63
C VAL A 17 -3.28 8.69 -4.15
N ALA A 18 -3.71 9.57 -3.24
CA ALA A 18 -4.36 10.85 -3.58
C ALA A 18 -3.39 12.00 -3.88
N SER A 19 -2.12 11.91 -3.45
CA SER A 19 -1.11 12.94 -3.64
C SER A 19 -0.07 12.49 -4.68
N GLY A 20 0.02 13.19 -5.81
CA GLY A 20 1.03 12.94 -6.85
C GLY A 20 2.46 12.90 -6.32
N ARG A 21 3.34 12.16 -7.01
CA ARG A 21 4.76 11.95 -6.62
C ARG A 21 5.57 13.24 -6.58
N GLU A 22 6.57 13.26 -5.69
CA GLU A 22 7.75 14.10 -5.83
C GLU A 22 8.86 13.32 -6.57
N ASN A 23 9.42 13.94 -7.61
CA ASN A 23 10.35 13.37 -8.57
C ASN A 23 11.78 13.27 -7.99
N TYR A 24 12.36 12.07 -7.92
CA TYR A 24 13.79 11.94 -7.57
C TYR A 24 14.66 11.17 -8.58
N TYR A 25 14.10 10.39 -9.52
CA TYR A 25 14.93 9.60 -10.45
C TYR A 25 14.50 9.61 -11.92
N THR A 26 13.20 9.68 -12.21
CA THR A 26 12.70 9.69 -13.60
C THR A 26 11.68 10.83 -13.72
N GLY A 27 11.94 11.82 -14.57
CA GLY A 27 11.03 12.96 -14.81
C GLY A 27 9.74 12.58 -15.54
N ALA A 28 9.24 11.36 -15.33
CA ALA A 28 8.32 10.66 -16.22
C ALA A 28 6.96 10.29 -15.59
N VAL A 29 6.66 10.69 -14.36
CA VAL A 29 5.41 10.26 -13.70
C VAL A 29 4.59 11.45 -13.18
N ALA A 30 3.55 11.82 -13.94
CA ALA A 30 2.54 12.81 -13.52
C ALA A 30 1.36 12.20 -12.73
N ALA A 31 1.28 10.87 -12.62
CA ALA A 31 0.21 10.16 -11.92
C ALA A 31 0.62 9.78 -10.49
N GLY A 32 -0.33 9.83 -9.54
CA GLY A 32 -0.14 9.35 -8.16
C GLY A 32 0.16 7.86 -8.08
N GLU A 33 0.42 7.35 -6.87
CA GLU A 33 0.62 5.91 -6.69
C GLU A 33 -0.61 5.11 -7.12
N PRO A 34 -0.45 3.97 -7.82
CA PRO A 34 -1.59 3.13 -8.18
C PRO A 34 -2.27 2.58 -6.92
N PRO A 35 -3.59 2.32 -6.97
CA PRO A 35 -4.31 1.75 -5.84
C PRO A 35 -3.75 0.38 -5.46
N GLY A 36 -3.79 0.07 -4.15
CA GLY A 36 -3.47 -1.25 -3.65
C GLY A 36 -4.43 -2.32 -4.19
N ARG A 37 -4.10 -3.60 -4.03
CA ARG A 37 -4.96 -4.71 -4.45
C ARG A 37 -5.23 -5.67 -3.30
N TRP A 38 -6.46 -6.17 -3.22
CA TRP A 38 -6.81 -7.23 -2.28
C TRP A 38 -6.06 -8.52 -2.65
N PHE A 39 -5.52 -9.22 -1.65
CA PHE A 39 -4.72 -10.41 -1.86
C PHE A 39 -4.91 -11.43 -0.73
N GLY A 40 -4.73 -12.71 -1.07
CA GLY A 40 -4.69 -13.82 -0.14
C GLY A 40 -6.05 -14.45 0.15
N LYS A 41 -6.00 -15.68 0.67
CA LYS A 41 -7.20 -16.51 0.94
C LYS A 41 -8.19 -15.87 1.89
N GLY A 42 -7.73 -15.03 2.82
CA GLY A 42 -8.60 -14.29 3.73
C GLY A 42 -9.42 -13.23 3.00
N ALA A 43 -8.83 -12.50 2.06
CA ALA A 43 -9.56 -11.56 1.22
C ALA A 43 -10.58 -12.29 0.35
N GLU A 44 -10.18 -13.41 -0.29
CA GLU A 44 -11.08 -14.26 -1.08
C GLU A 44 -12.27 -14.78 -0.26
N ALA A 45 -12.02 -15.29 0.96
CA ALA A 45 -13.06 -15.79 1.86
C ALA A 45 -14.05 -14.72 2.33
N LEU A 46 -13.61 -13.45 2.35
CA LEU A 46 -14.43 -12.28 2.68
C LEU A 46 -15.04 -11.62 1.44
N GLY A 47 -14.85 -12.18 0.24
CA GLY A 47 -15.36 -11.59 -1.01
C GLY A 47 -14.64 -10.31 -1.45
N LEU A 48 -13.46 -10.04 -0.89
CA LEU A 48 -12.63 -8.89 -1.24
C LEU A 48 -11.68 -9.26 -2.40
N SER A 49 -11.78 -8.53 -3.50
CA SER A 49 -10.94 -8.72 -4.69
C SER A 49 -10.77 -7.41 -5.45
N GLY A 50 -9.79 -7.36 -6.35
CA GLY A 50 -9.54 -6.17 -7.17
C GLY A 50 -8.79 -5.08 -6.42
N GLU A 51 -9.09 -3.83 -6.76
CA GLU A 51 -8.45 -2.64 -6.19
C GLU A 51 -9.00 -2.34 -4.79
N VAL A 52 -8.14 -1.80 -3.93
CA VAL A 52 -8.45 -1.41 -2.56
C VAL A 52 -8.98 0.02 -2.55
N GLY A 53 -10.24 0.18 -2.15
CA GLY A 53 -10.83 1.49 -1.90
C GLY A 53 -10.52 2.03 -0.51
N THR A 54 -10.36 3.36 -0.39
CA THR A 54 -10.17 4.04 0.90
C THR A 54 -11.30 3.75 1.88
N GLN A 55 -12.54 3.74 1.40
CA GLN A 55 -13.70 3.42 2.23
C GLN A 55 -13.63 1.99 2.78
N ASP A 56 -13.34 1.01 1.92
CA ASP A 56 -13.26 -0.40 2.29
C ASP A 56 -12.17 -0.62 3.36
N MET A 57 -11.05 0.10 3.26
CA MET A 57 -9.98 0.08 4.25
C MET A 57 -10.42 0.63 5.61
N THR A 58 -11.13 1.76 5.63
CA THR A 58 -11.70 2.33 6.86
C THR A 58 -12.75 1.40 7.48
N ALA A 59 -13.65 0.86 6.66
CA ALA A 59 -14.67 -0.09 7.10
C ALA A 59 -14.04 -1.31 7.78
N LEU A 60 -13.03 -1.92 7.16
CA LEU A 60 -12.42 -3.15 7.64
C LEU A 60 -11.48 -2.93 8.84
N TYR A 61 -10.58 -1.94 8.78
CA TYR A 61 -9.48 -1.82 9.74
C TYR A 61 -9.71 -0.80 10.87
N GLU A 62 -10.63 0.15 10.69
CA GLU A 62 -10.97 1.11 11.74
C GLU A 62 -12.34 0.83 12.36
N ARG A 63 -13.32 0.45 11.53
CA ARG A 63 -14.69 0.18 11.97
C ARG A 63 -14.96 -1.30 12.21
N PHE A 64 -14.08 -2.19 11.75
CA PHE A 64 -14.21 -3.64 11.86
C PHE A 64 -15.54 -4.16 11.29
N ILE A 65 -16.06 -3.55 10.22
CA ILE A 65 -17.27 -4.02 9.55
C ILE A 65 -16.95 -5.28 8.76
N ASP A 66 -17.81 -6.29 8.82
CA ASP A 66 -17.67 -7.51 8.04
C ASP A 66 -17.87 -7.21 6.54
N PRO A 67 -16.87 -7.48 5.68
CA PRO A 67 -16.98 -7.26 4.24
C PRO A 67 -18.12 -7.99 3.54
N ARG A 68 -18.70 -9.01 4.19
CA ARG A 68 -19.82 -9.80 3.70
C ARG A 68 -21.17 -9.19 4.06
N ASP A 69 -21.20 -8.16 4.90
CA ASP A 69 -22.41 -7.42 5.24
C ASP A 69 -22.78 -6.47 4.09
N GLU A 70 -24.07 -6.36 3.77
CA GLU A 70 -24.57 -5.50 2.70
C GLU A 70 -24.27 -4.01 2.99
N ALA A 71 -24.23 -3.62 4.26
CA ALA A 71 -23.90 -2.27 4.69
C ALA A 71 -22.39 -1.96 4.62
N PHE A 72 -21.51 -2.92 4.29
CA PHE A 72 -20.06 -2.70 4.24
C PHE A 72 -19.67 -1.51 3.36
N ARG A 73 -20.33 -1.34 2.21
CA ARG A 73 -20.06 -0.24 1.26
C ARG A 73 -20.94 0.99 1.46
N GLU A 74 -21.69 1.05 2.55
CA GLU A 74 -22.64 2.13 2.84
C GLU A 74 -22.32 2.77 4.20
N PRO A 75 -21.46 3.82 4.24
CA PRO A 75 -21.00 4.42 5.49
C PRO A 75 -22.12 4.90 6.42
N SER A 76 -23.26 5.31 5.87
CA SER A 76 -24.45 5.73 6.63
C SER A 76 -25.09 4.61 7.45
N ARG A 77 -24.79 3.34 7.15
CA ARG A 77 -25.38 2.16 7.80
C ARG A 77 -24.39 1.33 8.61
N TRP A 78 -23.14 1.79 8.75
CA TRP A 78 -22.10 1.05 9.49
C TRP A 78 -22.43 0.82 10.96
N ASP A 79 -23.27 1.67 11.57
CA ASP A 79 -23.66 1.50 12.98
C ASP A 79 -24.62 0.30 13.19
N GLU A 80 -25.24 -0.19 12.10
CA GLU A 80 -26.15 -1.34 12.11
C GLU A 80 -25.51 -2.61 11.52
N ALA A 81 -24.32 -2.49 10.94
CA ALA A 81 -23.65 -3.56 10.22
C ALA A 81 -23.00 -4.59 11.17
N ALA A 82 -22.93 -5.84 10.72
CA ALA A 82 -22.21 -6.88 11.43
C ALA A 82 -20.71 -6.57 11.50
N THR A 83 -20.08 -6.88 12.62
CA THR A 83 -18.65 -6.66 12.83
C THR A 83 -17.83 -7.91 12.55
N LEU A 84 -16.67 -7.75 11.91
CA LEU A 84 -15.66 -8.77 11.75
C LEU A 84 -14.90 -8.96 13.07
N GLY A 85 -15.39 -9.87 13.90
CA GLY A 85 -14.76 -10.19 15.19
C GLY A 85 -14.96 -9.09 16.24
N HIS A 86 -13.96 -8.91 17.11
CA HIS A 86 -14.04 -7.97 18.24
C HIS A 86 -13.49 -6.59 17.85
N THR A 87 -14.26 -5.54 18.11
CA THR A 87 -13.95 -4.12 17.79
C THR A 87 -12.84 -3.48 18.65
N GLY A 88 -12.00 -4.30 19.29
CA GLY A 88 -10.99 -3.86 20.24
C GLY A 88 -11.53 -3.29 21.56
N ARG A 89 -10.63 -2.77 22.40
CA ARG A 89 -10.99 -2.15 23.70
C ARG A 89 -11.32 -0.67 23.52
N ALA A 90 -12.25 -0.16 24.32
CA ALA A 90 -12.47 1.28 24.47
C ALA A 90 -11.33 1.87 25.33
N TYR A 91 -10.37 2.53 24.68
CA TYR A 91 -9.35 3.32 25.36
C TYR A 91 -9.84 4.75 25.56
N LYS A 92 -9.27 5.43 26.56
CA LYS A 92 -9.53 6.86 26.77
C LYS A 92 -9.08 7.67 25.56
N SER A 93 -9.87 8.67 25.18
CA SER A 93 -9.46 9.66 24.20
C SER A 93 -8.32 10.53 24.74
N GLU A 94 -7.59 11.19 23.85
CA GLU A 94 -6.55 12.15 24.24
C GLU A 94 -7.10 13.23 25.18
N GLU A 95 -8.30 13.73 24.89
CA GLU A 95 -8.97 14.74 25.71
C GLU A 95 -9.32 14.19 27.11
N GLN A 96 -9.75 12.93 27.21
CA GLN A 96 -10.01 12.30 28.51
C GLN A 96 -8.73 12.09 29.32
N VAL A 97 -7.64 11.67 28.66
CA VAL A 97 -6.33 11.53 29.31
C VAL A 97 -5.80 12.89 29.76
N TYR A 98 -5.97 13.93 28.94
CA TYR A 98 -5.62 15.29 29.29
C TYR A 98 -6.46 15.81 30.47
N ALA A 99 -7.78 15.60 30.45
CA ALA A 99 -8.68 16.00 31.53
C ALA A 99 -8.32 15.31 32.85
N ASP A 100 -7.99 14.02 32.84
CA ASP A 100 -7.50 13.29 34.02
C ASP A 100 -6.18 13.87 34.55
N ALA A 101 -5.29 14.30 33.66
CA ALA A 101 -4.01 14.89 34.04
C ALA A 101 -4.21 16.30 34.60
N LEU A 102 -5.07 17.11 33.99
CA LEU A 102 -5.42 18.45 34.44
C LEU A 102 -6.17 18.42 35.78
N ALA A 103 -7.01 17.41 36.02
CA ALA A 103 -7.70 17.24 37.30
C ALA A 103 -6.73 17.02 38.47
N LYS A 104 -5.52 16.51 38.21
CA LYS A 104 -4.45 16.38 39.21
C LYS A 104 -3.69 17.68 39.42
N GLU A 105 -3.74 18.62 38.47
CA GLU A 105 -3.06 19.92 38.52
C GLU A 105 -4.03 21.07 38.15
N PRO A 106 -5.10 21.36 38.94
CA PRO A 106 -6.15 22.31 38.53
C PRO A 106 -5.64 23.74 38.30
N GLY A 107 -4.59 24.14 39.02
CA GLY A 107 -3.92 25.43 38.93
C GLY A 107 -2.78 25.50 37.92
N ALA A 108 -2.64 24.52 37.02
CA ALA A 108 -1.57 24.48 36.03
C ALA A 108 -1.54 25.76 35.18
N SER A 109 -0.33 26.32 34.98
CA SER A 109 -0.09 27.46 34.10
C SER A 109 -0.44 27.11 32.64
N PRO A 110 -0.59 28.10 31.75
CA PRO A 110 -0.80 27.85 30.33
C PRO A 110 0.27 26.94 29.69
N GLU A 111 1.53 27.14 30.06
CA GLU A 111 2.67 26.35 29.58
C GLU A 111 2.55 24.90 30.06
N ARG A 112 2.23 24.70 31.35
CA ARG A 112 2.04 23.36 31.91
C ARG A 112 0.84 22.64 31.28
N ARG A 113 -0.25 23.36 30.99
CA ARG A 113 -1.41 22.79 30.26
C ARG A 113 -1.04 22.35 28.84
N ALA A 114 -0.21 23.13 28.13
CA ALA A 114 0.30 22.75 26.82
C ALA A 114 1.18 21.49 26.89
N GLU A 115 2.04 21.40 27.91
CA GLU A 115 2.84 20.20 28.17
C GLU A 115 1.98 18.98 28.47
N LEU A 116 0.96 19.13 29.34
CA LEU A 116 0.02 18.06 29.67
C LEU A 116 -0.75 17.54 28.45
N ARG A 117 -1.12 18.41 27.49
CA ARG A 117 -1.68 17.99 26.20
C ARG A 117 -0.69 17.14 25.39
N ALA A 118 0.56 17.61 25.26
CA ALA A 118 1.58 16.86 24.53
C ALA A 118 1.89 15.49 25.18
N LEU A 119 1.86 15.42 26.51
CA LEU A 119 2.01 14.16 27.25
C LEU A 119 0.79 13.25 27.08
N ALA A 120 -0.43 13.81 27.10
CA ALA A 120 -1.66 13.05 26.87
C ALA A 120 -1.63 12.37 25.49
N GLY A 121 -1.26 13.10 24.43
CA GLY A 121 -1.13 12.53 23.08
C GLY A 121 -0.16 11.34 23.01
N LYS A 122 0.93 11.36 23.78
CA LYS A 122 1.90 10.24 23.89
C LYS A 122 1.38 9.09 24.75
N ALA A 123 0.55 9.37 25.75
CA ALA A 123 0.05 8.39 26.71
C ALA A 123 -1.17 7.61 26.23
N VAL A 124 -1.89 8.10 25.22
CA VAL A 124 -3.04 7.42 24.62
C VAL A 124 -2.62 6.08 24.06
N ARG A 125 -3.27 5.02 24.53
CA ARG A 125 -3.18 3.69 23.94
C ARG A 125 -4.23 3.54 22.86
N LYS A 126 -3.88 2.88 21.76
CA LYS A 126 -4.77 2.60 20.63
C LYS A 126 -4.79 1.10 20.37
N ASN A 127 -5.91 0.57 19.89
CA ASN A 127 -5.93 -0.80 19.37
C ASN A 127 -5.02 -0.87 18.15
N VAL A 128 -4.31 -1.99 17.97
CA VAL A 128 -3.62 -2.26 16.71
C VAL A 128 -4.67 -2.69 15.72
N SER A 129 -4.84 -1.91 14.65
CA SER A 129 -5.82 -2.16 13.60
C SER A 129 -5.28 -3.16 12.58
N PHE A 130 -4.00 -3.04 12.21
CA PHE A 130 -3.36 -3.90 11.23
C PHE A 130 -1.85 -3.99 11.49
N HIS A 131 -1.23 -4.94 10.81
CA HIS A 131 0.22 -5.00 10.68
C HIS A 131 0.60 -4.64 9.23
N ASP A 132 1.47 -3.65 9.07
CA ASP A 132 2.05 -3.24 7.79
C ASP A 132 3.35 -4.01 7.59
N ALA A 133 3.37 -4.90 6.60
CA ALA A 133 4.55 -5.65 6.21
C ALA A 133 5.11 -5.03 4.92
N THR A 134 6.20 -4.28 5.03
CA THR A 134 6.83 -3.61 3.89
C THR A 134 7.98 -4.44 3.37
N PHE A 135 7.86 -4.90 2.13
CA PHE A 135 8.97 -5.47 1.40
C PHE A 135 9.88 -4.32 0.93
N SER A 136 11.17 -4.56 0.79
CA SER A 136 12.12 -3.62 0.19
C SER A 136 13.10 -4.38 -0.68
N PRO A 137 13.22 -4.07 -1.99
CA PRO A 137 14.07 -4.82 -2.88
C PRO A 137 15.51 -4.45 -2.52
N VAL A 138 16.47 -5.28 -2.92
CA VAL A 138 17.87 -4.85 -2.80
C VAL A 138 18.11 -3.67 -3.74
N LYS A 139 18.93 -2.69 -3.34
CA LYS A 139 19.09 -1.43 -4.08
C LYS A 139 19.50 -1.63 -5.54
N SER A 140 20.28 -2.67 -5.85
CA SER A 140 20.67 -3.02 -7.22
C SER A 140 19.46 -3.33 -8.11
N VAL A 141 18.41 -3.97 -7.59
CA VAL A 141 17.17 -4.24 -8.33
C VAL A 141 16.43 -2.94 -8.62
N THR A 142 16.36 -2.03 -7.65
CA THR A 142 15.79 -0.68 -7.85
C THR A 142 16.56 0.09 -8.93
N VAL A 143 17.89 0.10 -8.86
CA VAL A 143 18.73 0.78 -9.87
C VAL A 143 18.50 0.18 -11.26
N LEU A 144 18.46 -1.15 -11.36
CA LEU A 144 18.20 -1.84 -12.63
C LEU A 144 16.82 -1.49 -13.22
N HIS A 145 15.77 -1.49 -12.39
CA HIS A 145 14.42 -1.08 -12.79
C HIS A 145 14.40 0.35 -13.34
N THR A 146 14.98 1.31 -12.61
CA THR A 146 15.04 2.71 -13.03
C THR A 146 15.88 2.90 -14.30
N ALA A 147 16.94 2.10 -14.51
CA ALA A 147 17.75 2.15 -15.71
C ALA A 147 16.94 1.67 -16.94
N PHE A 148 16.19 0.58 -16.82
CA PHE A 148 15.32 0.11 -17.89
C PHE A 148 14.19 1.10 -18.20
N GLU A 149 13.60 1.73 -17.17
CA GLU A 149 12.62 2.81 -17.38
C GLU A 149 13.22 3.99 -18.15
N ALA A 150 14.41 4.46 -17.75
CA ALA A 150 15.08 5.55 -18.43
C ALA A 150 15.37 5.24 -19.91
N GLN A 151 15.80 4.00 -20.22
CA GLN A 151 16.03 3.55 -21.59
C GLN A 151 14.73 3.44 -22.39
N GLU A 152 13.64 2.96 -21.78
CA GLU A 152 12.32 2.94 -22.41
C GLU A 152 11.86 4.37 -22.77
N VAL A 153 11.95 5.30 -21.82
CA VAL A 153 11.59 6.71 -22.03
C VAL A 153 12.43 7.33 -23.14
N GLN A 154 13.75 7.12 -23.11
CA GLN A 154 14.66 7.63 -24.15
C GLN A 154 14.27 7.10 -25.53
N ALA A 155 13.98 5.80 -25.65
CA ALA A 155 13.58 5.19 -26.91
C ALA A 155 12.20 5.69 -27.39
N ARG A 156 11.24 5.93 -26.48
CA ARG A 156 9.95 6.54 -26.81
C ARG A 156 10.10 7.97 -27.32
N THR A 157 10.91 8.79 -26.64
CA THR A 157 11.21 10.16 -27.09
C THR A 157 11.91 10.15 -28.45
N ALA A 158 12.85 9.23 -28.67
CA ALA A 158 13.51 9.07 -29.97
C ALA A 158 12.53 8.65 -31.07
N ALA A 159 11.57 7.76 -30.76
CA ALA A 159 10.52 7.36 -31.70
C ALA A 159 9.62 8.55 -32.07
N GLU A 160 9.21 9.37 -31.09
CA GLU A 160 8.41 10.57 -31.33
C GLU A 160 9.16 11.59 -32.19
N ALA A 161 10.42 11.87 -31.88
CA ALA A 161 11.27 12.75 -32.68
C ALA A 161 11.44 12.23 -34.11
N ALA A 162 11.69 10.93 -34.28
CA ALA A 162 11.84 10.31 -35.59
C ALA A 162 10.52 10.34 -36.39
N ARG A 163 9.36 10.18 -35.74
CA ARG A 163 8.05 10.34 -36.39
C ARG A 163 7.82 11.77 -36.87
N GLY A 164 8.20 12.76 -36.05
CA GLY A 164 8.15 14.18 -36.44
C GLY A 164 9.03 14.46 -37.66
N ALA A 165 10.27 13.96 -37.66
CA ALA A 165 11.19 14.10 -38.79
C ALA A 165 10.71 13.35 -40.05
N LEU A 166 10.10 12.17 -39.89
CA LEU A 166 9.50 11.42 -41.00
C LEU A 166 8.31 12.18 -41.62
N ALA A 167 7.46 12.79 -40.80
CA ALA A 167 6.36 13.62 -41.27
C ALA A 167 6.88 14.84 -42.05
N GLU A 168 7.97 15.46 -41.60
CA GLU A 168 8.61 16.56 -42.33
C GLU A 168 9.18 16.12 -43.68
N ALA A 169 9.93 15.00 -43.71
CA ALA A 169 10.47 14.46 -44.95
C ALA A 169 9.37 14.14 -45.98
N HIS A 170 8.21 13.67 -45.50
CA HIS A 170 7.03 13.48 -46.35
C HIS A 170 6.48 14.80 -46.90
N ARG A 171 6.47 15.89 -46.11
CA ARG A 171 6.01 17.21 -46.56
C ARG A 171 6.95 17.84 -47.59
N THR A 172 8.26 17.69 -47.42
CA THR A 172 9.27 18.28 -48.32
C THR A 172 9.55 17.43 -49.56
N GLY A 173 9.09 16.17 -49.59
CA GLY A 173 9.31 15.25 -50.70
C GLY A 173 10.69 14.60 -50.73
N ASP A 174 11.47 14.73 -49.66
CA ASP A 174 12.80 14.12 -49.55
C ASP A 174 12.71 12.60 -49.35
N ARG A 175 12.86 11.86 -50.47
CA ARG A 175 12.73 10.40 -50.49
C ARG A 175 13.82 9.68 -49.71
N GLU A 176 15.03 10.24 -49.64
CA GLU A 176 16.14 9.64 -48.89
C GLU A 176 15.89 9.80 -47.37
N ALA A 177 15.48 11.00 -46.95
CA ALA A 177 15.11 11.26 -45.57
C ALA A 177 13.90 10.42 -45.12
N VAL A 178 12.90 10.23 -45.99
CA VAL A 178 11.77 9.32 -45.72
C VAL A 178 12.26 7.90 -45.43
N HIS A 179 13.16 7.35 -46.26
CA HIS A 179 13.68 6.01 -46.04
C HIS A 179 14.45 5.90 -44.70
N ARG A 180 15.32 6.89 -44.44
CA ARG A 180 16.14 6.98 -43.23
C ARG A 180 15.29 7.05 -41.97
N TYR A 181 14.35 8.01 -41.90
CA TYR A 181 13.52 8.21 -40.71
C TYR A 181 12.51 7.10 -40.50
N ARG A 182 12.03 6.43 -41.56
CA ARG A 182 11.23 5.21 -41.42
C ARG A 182 12.04 4.07 -40.78
N GLY A 183 13.33 3.97 -41.10
CA GLY A 183 14.25 3.06 -40.40
C GLY A 183 14.38 3.41 -38.92
N ALA A 184 14.63 4.69 -38.63
CA ALA A 184 14.80 5.19 -37.27
C ALA A 184 13.56 4.99 -36.38
N VAL A 185 12.35 5.28 -36.91
CA VAL A 185 11.08 5.04 -36.18
C VAL A 185 10.96 3.59 -35.77
N ARG A 186 11.12 2.65 -36.71
CA ARG A 186 11.00 1.21 -36.40
C ARG A 186 12.05 0.74 -35.40
N GLN A 187 13.26 1.27 -35.47
CA GLN A 187 14.31 0.92 -34.51
C GLN A 187 13.96 1.42 -33.11
N ALA A 188 13.66 2.70 -32.96
CA ALA A 188 13.34 3.30 -31.67
C ALA A 188 12.07 2.68 -31.05
N GLU A 189 11.05 2.36 -31.84
CA GLU A 189 9.85 1.65 -31.37
C GLU A 189 10.16 0.25 -30.84
N ARG A 190 11.03 -0.51 -31.52
CA ARG A 190 11.47 -1.83 -31.05
C ARG A 190 12.26 -1.73 -29.76
N GLU A 191 13.17 -0.78 -29.66
CA GLU A 191 13.94 -0.52 -28.44
C GLU A 191 13.02 -0.15 -27.28
N ALA A 192 12.03 0.72 -27.50
CA ALA A 192 11.05 1.10 -26.47
C ALA A 192 10.26 -0.12 -25.95
N VAL A 193 9.79 -0.99 -26.85
CA VAL A 193 9.10 -2.22 -26.47
C VAL A 193 10.03 -3.16 -25.69
N GLN A 194 11.27 -3.34 -26.15
CA GLN A 194 12.24 -4.22 -25.51
C GLN A 194 12.60 -3.73 -24.09
N TRP A 195 12.91 -2.45 -23.93
CA TRP A 195 13.22 -1.87 -22.61
C TRP A 195 12.02 -1.94 -21.67
N GLY A 196 10.80 -1.71 -22.18
CA GLY A 196 9.57 -1.89 -21.42
C GLY A 196 9.37 -3.35 -20.95
N GLN A 197 9.69 -4.33 -21.79
CA GLN A 197 9.67 -5.75 -21.39
C GLN A 197 10.70 -6.07 -20.30
N HIS A 198 11.92 -5.52 -20.39
CA HIS A 198 12.93 -5.68 -19.36
C HIS A 198 12.50 -5.07 -18.03
N ARG A 199 11.92 -3.86 -18.05
CA ARG A 199 11.33 -3.23 -16.87
C ARG A 199 10.22 -4.09 -16.26
N GLN A 200 9.28 -4.57 -17.09
CA GLN A 200 8.17 -5.42 -16.64
C GLN A 200 8.67 -6.71 -15.99
N ALA A 201 9.68 -7.37 -16.56
CA ALA A 201 10.25 -8.58 -16.00
C ALA A 201 10.83 -8.37 -14.58
N VAL A 202 11.44 -7.21 -14.32
CA VAL A 202 11.90 -6.84 -12.98
C VAL A 202 10.73 -6.64 -12.02
N GLU A 203 9.67 -5.94 -12.46
CA GLU A 203 8.45 -5.74 -11.66
C GLU A 203 7.77 -7.07 -11.31
N ASP A 204 7.64 -7.98 -12.27
CA ASP A 204 7.05 -9.30 -12.08
C ASP A 204 7.85 -10.14 -11.08
N ALA A 205 9.19 -10.08 -11.14
CA ALA A 205 10.06 -10.77 -10.20
C ALA A 205 9.92 -10.21 -8.77
N ILE A 206 9.79 -8.89 -8.63
CA ILE A 206 9.51 -8.25 -7.32
C ILE A 206 8.16 -8.74 -6.78
N TRP A 207 7.12 -8.76 -7.61
CA TRP A 207 5.79 -9.24 -7.22
C TRP A 207 5.81 -10.71 -6.80
N ALA A 208 6.44 -11.58 -7.58
CA ALA A 208 6.57 -12.99 -7.24
C ALA A 208 7.26 -13.20 -5.88
N GLY A 209 8.33 -12.43 -5.61
CA GLY A 209 9.01 -12.44 -4.32
C GLY A 209 8.12 -11.99 -3.16
N ASN A 210 7.33 -10.92 -3.37
CA ASN A 210 6.40 -10.40 -2.36
C ASN A 210 5.26 -11.38 -2.05
N THR A 211 4.62 -11.91 -3.08
CA THR A 211 3.59 -12.96 -2.99
C THR A 211 4.11 -14.15 -2.19
N ARG A 212 5.32 -14.61 -2.49
CA ARG A 212 5.92 -15.74 -1.77
C ARG A 212 6.21 -15.40 -0.29
N GLY A 213 6.67 -14.19 0.00
CA GLY A 213 6.86 -13.70 1.37
C GLY A 213 5.56 -13.66 2.18
N ALA A 214 4.47 -13.18 1.57
CA ALA A 214 3.14 -13.17 2.19
C ALA A 214 2.63 -14.60 2.47
N GLU A 215 2.78 -15.52 1.51
CA GLU A 215 2.40 -16.92 1.69
C GLU A 215 3.18 -17.63 2.80
N LEU A 216 4.50 -17.44 2.85
CA LEU A 216 5.34 -18.03 3.89
C LEU A 216 4.96 -17.52 5.27
N SER A 217 4.65 -16.22 5.38
CA SER A 217 4.20 -15.61 6.63
C SER A 217 2.84 -16.15 7.08
N ALA A 218 1.93 -16.41 6.13
CA ALA A 218 0.63 -17.04 6.42
C ALA A 218 0.76 -18.54 6.76
N GLY A 219 1.67 -19.26 6.10
CA GLY A 219 1.91 -20.70 6.31
C GLY A 219 2.71 -21.04 7.56
N GLN A 220 3.57 -20.14 8.04
CA GLN A 220 4.34 -20.27 9.29
C GLN A 220 3.56 -19.84 10.54
N GLY A 221 2.23 -19.68 10.45
CA GLY A 221 1.33 -19.38 11.56
C GLY A 221 1.31 -20.42 12.69
N ARG A 222 2.42 -20.55 13.43
CA ARG A 222 2.48 -20.57 14.90
C ARG A 222 2.70 -19.14 15.43
N LEU A 223 2.20 -18.14 14.72
CA LEU A 223 2.01 -16.81 15.28
C LEU A 223 0.62 -16.83 15.92
N TYR A 224 0.67 -16.81 17.24
CA TYR A 224 -0.42 -16.91 18.19
C TYR A 224 -1.77 -16.40 17.67
N PRO A 225 -2.89 -17.11 17.89
CA PRO A 225 -4.18 -16.44 17.87
C PRO A 225 -4.07 -15.26 18.84
N CYS A 226 -4.69 -14.12 18.53
CA CYS A 226 -4.95 -13.08 19.52
C CYS A 226 -5.60 -13.72 20.76
N ARG A 227 -4.77 -14.07 21.73
CA ARG A 227 -5.14 -14.55 23.06
C ARG A 227 -4.05 -14.05 24.01
N ALA A 228 -4.47 -13.15 24.87
CA ALA A 228 -3.72 -12.74 26.04
C ALA A 228 -3.17 -13.97 26.79
N LEU A 229 -1.89 -13.95 27.13
CA LEU A 229 -1.31 -14.86 28.11
C LEU A 229 -1.59 -14.33 29.52
N ARG A 230 -2.42 -15.04 30.30
CA ARG A 230 -2.06 -15.51 31.65
C ARG A 230 -2.85 -16.77 32.02
N TRP A 231 -2.19 -17.66 32.77
CA TRP A 231 -2.44 -19.09 32.96
C TRP A 231 -3.69 -19.48 33.78
N SER A 232 -4.40 -20.55 33.38
CA SER A 232 -4.64 -21.77 34.18
C SER A 232 -5.51 -22.83 33.47
N ARG A 233 -5.10 -24.11 33.63
CA ARG A 233 -5.82 -25.41 33.48
C ARG A 233 -6.41 -25.88 32.13
N TRP A 234 -5.92 -27.05 31.69
CA TRP A 234 -6.54 -28.04 30.77
C TRP A 234 -7.69 -28.80 31.49
N PRO A 235 -8.70 -29.40 30.80
CA PRO A 235 -8.53 -30.46 29.79
C PRO A 235 -9.45 -30.46 28.53
N VAL A 236 -8.87 -30.97 27.43
CA VAL A 236 -9.40 -31.90 26.39
C VAL A 236 -10.72 -31.55 25.66
N GLY A 237 -10.63 -31.36 24.33
CA GLY A 237 -11.68 -31.79 23.38
C GLY A 237 -12.03 -30.83 22.23
N ARG A 238 -11.78 -31.30 21.00
CA ARG A 238 -12.19 -30.77 19.67
C ARG A 238 -11.37 -29.64 19.04
N ARG A 239 -10.82 -29.95 17.85
CA ARG A 239 -10.08 -29.05 16.96
C ARG A 239 -11.08 -28.17 16.19
N ALA A 240 -11.00 -26.86 16.37
CA ALA A 240 -11.49 -25.88 15.40
C ALA A 240 -10.27 -25.28 14.70
N ARG A 241 -10.22 -25.38 13.37
CA ARG A 241 -9.26 -24.68 12.52
C ARG A 241 -9.79 -23.27 12.30
N VAL A 242 -9.00 -22.25 12.64
CA VAL A 242 -9.27 -20.85 12.32
C VAL A 242 -7.97 -20.27 11.78
N GLY A 243 -8.02 -19.83 10.53
CA GLY A 243 -6.93 -19.18 9.81
C GLY A 243 -7.45 -17.86 9.28
N ASP A 244 -7.62 -16.89 10.18
CA ASP A 244 -8.17 -15.57 9.86
C ASP A 244 -7.05 -14.53 10.02
N CYS A 245 -6.33 -14.29 8.93
CA CYS A 245 -5.54 -13.07 8.75
C CYS A 245 -5.74 -12.63 7.30
N VAL A 246 -6.38 -11.48 7.11
CA VAL A 246 -6.32 -10.74 5.84
C VAL A 246 -4.93 -10.10 5.80
N VAL A 247 -4.07 -10.62 4.93
CA VAL A 247 -2.75 -10.05 4.68
C VAL A 247 -2.89 -9.10 3.51
N LEU A 248 -2.81 -7.79 3.76
CA LEU A 248 -2.61 -6.83 2.68
C LEU A 248 -1.22 -7.05 2.07
N PRO A 249 -1.09 -7.07 0.74
CA PRO A 249 0.20 -7.13 0.11
C PRO A 249 0.96 -5.82 0.37
N ALA A 250 2.26 -5.98 0.55
CA ALA A 250 3.21 -4.93 0.84
C ALA A 250 3.11 -3.76 -0.14
N ARG A 251 3.23 -2.56 0.42
CA ARG A 251 3.59 -1.32 -0.28
C ARG A 251 4.84 -1.53 -1.13
N PHE A 252 4.78 -1.11 -2.39
CA PHE A 252 5.96 -0.73 -3.15
C PHE A 252 5.77 0.66 -3.72
N THR A 253 6.57 1.60 -3.22
CA THR A 253 7.01 2.75 -4.01
C THR A 253 7.64 2.20 -5.28
N ARG A 254 6.95 2.24 -6.43
CA ARG A 254 7.64 2.16 -7.72
C ARG A 254 8.80 3.16 -7.63
N ALA A 255 10.02 2.76 -7.98
CA ALA A 255 11.16 3.67 -7.84
C ALA A 255 10.96 4.97 -8.63
#